data_AF-A0A1A2DFB3-F1
#
_entry.id   AF-A0A1A2DFB3-F1
#
_cell.length_a   1.000
_cell.length_b   1.000
_cell.length_c   1.000
_cell.angle_alpha   90.00
_cell.angle_beta   90.00
_cell.angle_gamma   90.00
#
_symmetry.space_group_name_H-M   'P 1'
#
loop_
_entity.id
_entity.type
_entity.pdbx_description
1 polymer ?
#
loop_
_entity_poly.entity_id
_entity_poly.type
_entity_poly.pdbx_seq_one_letter_code
_entity_poly.pdbx_strand_id
1 'polypeptide(L)'
;MTTDPDTGPAVDTGPPPAAIIAAVAVAVVAIGVILVIAANREAPPQPVAVPAAPAPQADSPACRALAGALPQRLGDYQRAPLAQPAPHGAAAWRAGPDGEPVVLRCGLDRPAEFVVGSPIQVVDRVQWFAVRPEQQSAGDAGRSTWYTVDRPVYVALTLPSGSGPTPIQQLSEVVDRTIAAVPINPGPAAG
;
A
#
# COMPACT_ATOMS: atom_id res chain seq x y z
N MET A 1 81.60 42.09 -18.56
CA MET A 1 81.50 40.84 -17.77
C MET A 1 80.85 41.26 -16.47
N THR A 2 79.56 41.04 -16.26
CA THR A 2 78.92 39.73 -16.10
C THR A 2 77.46 39.78 -16.55
N THR A 3 77.04 38.70 -17.20
CA THR A 3 75.67 38.33 -17.61
C THR A 3 74.77 38.05 -16.41
N ASP A 4 73.54 38.56 -16.44
CA ASP A 4 72.41 38.08 -15.62
C ASP A 4 71.57 37.15 -16.52
N PRO A 5 71.16 35.94 -16.07
CA PRO A 5 70.54 34.96 -16.94
C PRO A 5 69.06 35.27 -17.16
N ASP A 6 68.69 35.20 -18.43
CA ASP A 6 67.34 35.20 -18.97
C ASP A 6 66.40 34.28 -18.15
N THR A 7 65.33 34.85 -17.60
CA THR A 7 64.25 34.08 -16.98
C THR A 7 63.33 33.61 -18.11
N GLY A 8 63.64 32.44 -18.67
CA GLY A 8 62.79 31.79 -19.67
C GLY A 8 61.38 31.54 -19.12
N PRO A 9 60.34 31.65 -19.97
CA PRO A 9 58.96 31.46 -19.53
C PRO A 9 58.78 30.04 -19.02
N ALA A 10 58.18 29.90 -17.83
CA ALA A 10 57.74 28.60 -17.34
C ALA A 10 56.73 28.04 -18.36
N VAL A 11 57.14 27.01 -19.09
CA VAL A 11 56.26 26.29 -20.01
C VAL A 11 55.25 25.56 -19.14
N ASP A 12 54.06 26.15 -19.02
CA ASP A 12 52.91 25.52 -18.40
C ASP A 12 52.55 24.27 -19.23
N THR A 13 53.08 23.13 -18.79
CA THR A 13 52.96 21.87 -19.51
C THR A 13 51.64 21.27 -19.09
N GLY A 14 50.57 21.60 -19.82
CA GLY A 14 49.23 21.09 -19.57
C GLY A 14 49.21 19.55 -19.48
N PRO A 15 48.21 18.97 -18.79
CA PRO A 15 48.16 17.53 -18.54
C PRO A 15 48.31 16.71 -19.82
N PRO A 16 49.08 15.60 -19.81
CA PRO A 16 49.32 14.80 -21.00
C PRO A 16 47.97 14.32 -21.59
N PRO A 17 47.84 14.23 -22.92
CA PRO A 17 46.58 13.89 -23.58
C PRO A 17 46.01 12.55 -23.11
N ALA A 18 46.87 11.60 -22.72
CA ALA A 18 46.46 10.33 -22.12
C ALA A 18 45.75 10.49 -20.77
N ALA A 19 46.17 11.46 -19.93
CA ALA A 19 45.50 11.76 -18.67
C ALA A 19 44.11 12.39 -18.90
N ILE A 20 43.99 13.23 -19.93
CA ILE A 20 42.70 13.80 -20.35
C ILE A 20 41.74 12.70 -20.81
N ILE A 21 42.22 11.78 -21.66
CA ILE A 21 41.41 10.66 -22.17
C ILE A 21 40.97 9.73 -21.01
N ALA A 22 41.88 9.40 -20.10
CA ALA A 22 41.55 8.58 -18.94
C ALA A 22 40.51 9.25 -18.03
N ALA A 23 40.65 10.55 -17.77
CA ALA A 23 39.70 11.31 -16.97
C ALA A 23 38.31 11.35 -17.62
N VAL A 24 38.23 11.56 -18.94
CA VAL A 24 36.96 11.54 -19.69
C VAL A 24 36.32 10.15 -19.64
N ALA A 25 37.11 9.09 -19.84
CA ALA A 25 36.60 7.72 -19.77
C ALA A 25 36.00 7.39 -18.39
N VAL A 26 36.70 7.77 -17.31
CA VAL A 26 36.20 7.58 -15.94
C VAL A 26 34.92 8.38 -15.71
N ALA A 27 34.85 9.64 -16.18
CA ALA A 27 33.66 10.47 -16.05
C ALA A 27 32.46 9.85 -16.78
N VAL A 28 32.64 9.35 -18.00
CA VAL A 28 31.58 8.69 -18.78
C VAL A 28 31.10 7.41 -18.08
N VAL A 29 32.01 6.58 -17.57
CA VAL A 29 31.66 5.38 -16.80
C VAL A 29 30.89 5.74 -15.53
N ALA A 30 31.34 6.73 -14.77
CA ALA A 30 30.67 7.19 -13.55
C ALA A 30 29.26 7.70 -13.85
N ILE A 31 29.07 8.51 -14.89
CA ILE A 31 27.76 8.98 -15.34
C ILE A 31 26.87 7.79 -15.74
N GLY A 32 27.41 6.84 -16.50
CA GLY A 32 26.69 5.63 -16.89
C GLY A 32 26.20 4.83 -15.68
N VAL A 33 27.06 4.62 -14.68
CA VAL A 33 26.70 3.94 -13.43
C VAL A 33 25.63 4.72 -12.66
N ILE A 34 25.75 6.04 -12.54
CA ILE A 34 24.75 6.88 -11.87
C ILE A 34 23.39 6.79 -12.59
N LEU A 35 23.37 6.83 -13.91
CA LEU A 35 22.14 6.74 -14.70
C LEU A 35 21.48 5.36 -14.56
N VAL A 36 22.25 4.28 -14.55
CA VAL A 36 21.73 2.92 -14.29
C VAL A 36 21.13 2.82 -12.89
N ILE A 37 21.82 3.37 -11.87
CA ILE A 37 21.29 3.40 -10.50
C ILE A 37 20.02 4.25 -10.42
N ALA A 38 19.98 5.42 -11.08
CA ALA A 38 18.83 6.31 -11.08
C ALA A 38 17.63 5.70 -11.81
N ALA A 39 17.85 5.05 -12.95
CA ALA A 39 16.81 4.35 -13.72
C ALA A 39 16.21 3.16 -12.94
N ASN A 40 17.02 2.52 -12.08
CA ASN A 40 16.58 1.41 -11.25
C ASN A 40 16.09 1.85 -9.85
N ARG A 41 16.09 3.15 -9.55
CA ARG A 41 15.50 3.66 -8.30
C ARG A 41 14.00 3.80 -8.48
N GLU A 42 13.27 2.81 -7.98
CA GLU A 42 11.83 2.91 -7.80
C GLU A 42 11.52 4.06 -6.82
N ALA A 43 10.69 5.01 -7.24
CA ALA A 43 10.19 6.04 -6.33
C ALA A 43 9.45 5.35 -5.17
N PRO A 44 9.58 5.83 -3.91
CA PRO A 44 8.81 5.28 -2.81
C PRO A 44 7.32 5.27 -3.18
N PRO A 45 6.59 4.16 -2.98
CA PRO A 45 5.18 4.11 -3.31
C PRO A 45 4.47 5.25 -2.58
N GLN A 46 3.66 6.01 -3.31
CA GLN A 46 2.91 7.11 -2.70
C GLN A 46 2.09 6.56 -1.52
N PRO A 47 1.89 7.32 -0.43
CA PRO A 47 1.04 6.86 0.67
C PRO A 47 -0.44 6.76 0.24
N VAL A 48 -1.17 5.75 0.73
CA VAL A 48 -2.62 5.61 0.53
C VAL A 48 -3.36 6.45 1.56
N ALA A 49 -4.15 7.42 1.12
CA ALA A 49 -5.08 8.13 1.99
C ALA A 49 -6.30 7.24 2.27
N VAL A 50 -6.63 7.05 3.55
CA VAL A 50 -7.81 6.30 3.98
C VAL A 50 -8.73 7.26 4.72
N PRO A 51 -9.96 7.51 4.23
CA PRO A 51 -10.91 8.38 4.92
C PRO A 51 -11.19 7.90 6.35
N ALA A 52 -11.29 8.84 7.28
CA ALA A 52 -11.71 8.53 8.65
C ALA A 52 -13.14 7.97 8.65
N ALA A 53 -13.38 6.95 9.46
CA ALA A 53 -14.70 6.45 9.81
C ALA A 53 -14.64 5.85 11.22
N PRO A 54 -15.77 5.80 11.96
CA PRO A 54 -15.81 5.28 13.31
C PRO A 54 -15.23 3.86 13.40
N ALA A 55 -14.19 3.72 14.22
CA ALA A 55 -13.49 2.45 14.43
C ALA A 55 -13.19 2.23 15.93
N PRO A 56 -14.21 2.16 16.80
CA PRO A 56 -14.01 2.10 18.26
C PRO A 56 -13.26 0.84 18.71
N GLN A 57 -13.23 -0.21 17.89
CA GLN A 57 -12.55 -1.47 18.20
C GLN A 57 -11.22 -1.63 17.44
N ALA A 58 -10.70 -0.58 16.79
CA ALA A 58 -9.48 -0.65 15.98
C ALA A 58 -8.25 -1.13 16.76
N ASP A 59 -8.16 -0.79 18.05
CA ASP A 59 -7.09 -1.24 18.95
C ASP A 59 -7.47 -2.47 19.78
N SER A 60 -8.49 -3.22 19.38
CA SER A 60 -8.86 -4.48 20.05
C SER A 60 -7.78 -5.55 19.87
N PRO A 61 -7.71 -6.57 20.76
CA PRO A 61 -6.82 -7.72 20.56
C PRO A 61 -7.03 -8.43 19.21
N ALA A 62 -8.28 -8.54 18.75
CA ALA A 62 -8.61 -9.13 17.45
C ALA A 62 -7.99 -8.34 16.28
N CYS A 63 -8.13 -7.01 16.28
CA CYS A 63 -7.55 -6.18 15.23
C CYS A 63 -6.01 -6.15 15.27
N ARG A 64 -5.39 -6.18 16.45
CA ARG A 64 -3.93 -6.33 16.57
C ARG A 64 -3.44 -7.68 16.05
N ALA A 65 -4.15 -8.77 16.37
CA ALA A 65 -3.82 -10.11 15.87
C ALA A 65 -3.92 -10.18 14.34
N LEU A 66 -5.00 -9.63 13.77
CA LEU A 66 -5.16 -9.53 12.32
C LEU A 66 -4.03 -8.70 11.70
N ALA A 67 -3.79 -7.48 12.21
CA ALA A 67 -2.76 -6.59 11.70
C ALA A 67 -1.35 -7.23 11.68
N GLY A 68 -1.00 -8.00 12.72
CA GLY A 68 0.26 -8.73 12.80
C GLY A 68 0.38 -9.92 11.83
N ALA A 69 -0.73 -10.43 11.31
CA ALA A 69 -0.77 -11.55 10.36
C ALA A 69 -1.01 -11.13 8.90
N LEU A 70 -1.30 -9.85 8.64
CA LEU A 70 -1.61 -9.40 7.29
C LEU A 70 -0.41 -9.60 6.35
N PRO A 71 -0.65 -10.10 5.12
CA PRO A 71 0.43 -10.41 4.20
C PRO A 71 1.02 -9.14 3.58
N GLN A 72 2.26 -9.28 3.10
CA GLN A 72 2.91 -8.26 2.27
C GLN A 72 2.31 -8.19 0.86
N ARG A 73 1.67 -9.27 0.39
CA ARG A 73 1.09 -9.38 -0.95
C ARG A 73 -0.32 -9.93 -0.91
N LEU A 74 -1.18 -9.40 -1.78
CA LEU A 74 -2.51 -9.92 -2.09
C LEU A 74 -2.64 -10.07 -3.60
N GLY A 75 -2.42 -11.28 -4.13
CA GLY A 75 -2.22 -11.47 -5.58
C GLY A 75 -1.14 -10.53 -6.12
N ASP A 76 -1.51 -9.69 -7.09
CA ASP A 76 -0.63 -8.69 -7.70
C ASP A 76 -0.45 -7.41 -6.86
N TYR A 77 -1.22 -7.24 -5.79
CA TYR A 77 -1.15 -6.05 -4.94
C TYR A 77 -0.02 -6.20 -3.90
N GLN A 78 0.85 -5.20 -3.81
CA GLN A 78 1.90 -5.07 -2.78
C GLN A 78 1.42 -4.15 -1.65
N ARG A 79 1.83 -4.45 -0.41
CA ARG A 79 1.52 -3.62 0.77
C ARG A 79 2.06 -2.21 0.54
N ALA A 80 1.20 -1.22 0.74
CA ALA A 80 1.48 0.19 0.53
C ALA A 80 1.46 0.95 1.87
N PRO A 81 2.32 1.97 2.05
CA PRO A 81 2.26 2.83 3.22
C PRO A 81 0.93 3.61 3.25
N LEU A 82 0.43 3.92 4.45
CA LEU A 82 -0.71 4.80 4.64
C LEU A 82 -0.25 6.24 4.82
N ALA A 83 -1.05 7.19 4.33
CA ALA A 83 -0.84 8.61 4.60
C ALA A 83 -1.04 8.90 6.10
N GLN A 84 -0.25 9.84 6.64
CA GLN A 84 -0.32 10.21 8.05
C GLN A 84 -1.32 11.35 8.28
N PRO A 85 -2.10 11.33 9.38
CA PRO A 85 -2.14 10.27 10.40
C PRO A 85 -2.86 9.00 9.91
N ALA A 86 -2.19 7.85 10.03
CA ALA A 86 -2.76 6.58 9.58
C ALA A 86 -3.87 6.12 10.54
N PRO A 87 -5.08 5.76 10.05
CA PRO A 87 -6.12 5.20 10.90
C PRO A 87 -5.66 3.91 11.56
N HIS A 88 -5.97 3.75 12.85
CA HIS A 88 -5.73 2.50 13.57
C HIS A 88 -6.49 1.35 12.90
N GLY A 89 -5.90 0.15 12.91
CA GLY A 89 -6.52 -1.04 12.31
C GLY A 89 -6.65 -1.01 10.79
N ALA A 90 -6.03 -0.04 10.09
CA ALA A 90 -6.06 0.04 8.63
C ALA A 90 -4.79 -0.55 7.98
N ALA A 91 -4.96 -1.08 6.78
CA ALA A 91 -3.88 -1.50 5.89
C ALA A 91 -4.29 -1.29 4.43
N ALA A 92 -3.32 -1.09 3.54
CA ALA A 92 -3.59 -0.96 2.12
C ALA A 92 -2.57 -1.72 1.27
N TRP A 93 -3.00 -2.09 0.06
CA TRP A 93 -2.16 -2.68 -0.96
C TRP A 93 -2.45 -2.04 -2.33
N ARG A 94 -1.45 -2.01 -3.21
CA ARG A 94 -1.55 -1.48 -4.58
C ARG A 94 -0.87 -2.39 -5.60
N ALA A 95 -1.47 -2.50 -6.78
CA ALA A 95 -0.88 -3.24 -7.90
C ALA A 95 0.19 -2.44 -8.67
N GLY A 96 0.26 -1.11 -8.46
CA GLY A 96 1.25 -0.23 -9.09
C GLY A 96 1.20 1.19 -8.50
N PRO A 97 2.07 2.11 -8.95
CA PRO A 97 2.18 3.47 -8.41
C PRO A 97 0.85 4.23 -8.41
N ASP A 98 0.11 4.15 -9.53
CA ASP A 98 -1.16 4.83 -9.76
C ASP A 98 -2.38 3.90 -9.67
N GLY A 99 -2.17 2.64 -9.27
CA GLY A 99 -3.25 1.67 -9.15
C GLY A 99 -4.18 2.01 -7.97
N GLU A 100 -5.48 1.82 -8.16
CA GLU A 100 -6.43 1.97 -7.06
C GLU A 100 -6.11 0.98 -5.93
N PRO A 101 -6.10 1.42 -4.66
CA PRO A 101 -5.69 0.57 -3.55
C PRO A 101 -6.80 -0.39 -3.12
N VAL A 102 -6.42 -1.61 -2.74
CA VAL A 102 -7.21 -2.46 -1.84
C VAL A 102 -7.00 -1.93 -0.43
N VAL A 103 -8.08 -1.69 0.31
CA VAL A 103 -8.02 -1.13 1.67
C VAL A 103 -8.74 -2.06 2.64
N LEU A 104 -8.08 -2.42 3.73
CA LEU A 104 -8.65 -3.14 4.85
C LEU A 104 -8.75 -2.21 6.06
N ARG A 105 -9.86 -2.27 6.79
CA ARG A 105 -10.09 -1.52 8.03
C ARG A 105 -10.73 -2.44 9.06
N CYS A 106 -10.11 -2.60 10.22
CA CYS A 106 -10.60 -3.44 11.31
C CYS A 106 -11.21 -2.62 12.44
N GLY A 107 -12.25 -3.15 13.07
CA GLY A 107 -12.82 -2.60 14.30
C GLY A 107 -13.81 -1.47 14.08
N LEU A 108 -14.45 -1.47 12.91
CA LEU A 108 -15.51 -0.53 12.54
C LEU A 108 -16.81 -0.82 13.31
N ASP A 109 -17.71 0.16 13.32
CA ASP A 109 -19.09 -0.08 13.72
C ASP A 109 -19.81 -1.00 12.73
N ARG A 110 -20.92 -1.62 13.18
CA ARG A 110 -21.79 -2.42 12.31
C ARG A 110 -22.32 -1.54 11.15
N PRO A 111 -22.20 -1.97 9.88
CA PRO A 111 -22.84 -1.24 8.78
C PRO A 111 -24.35 -1.20 8.97
N ALA A 112 -24.97 -0.03 8.79
CA ALA A 112 -26.38 0.21 9.14
C ALA A 112 -27.35 -0.67 8.34
N GLU A 113 -26.97 -1.00 7.12
CA GLU A 113 -27.68 -1.82 6.14
C GLU A 113 -27.49 -3.34 6.35
N PHE A 114 -26.64 -3.76 7.29
CA PHE A 114 -26.57 -5.16 7.70
C PHE A 114 -27.70 -5.46 8.67
N VAL A 115 -28.83 -5.86 8.10
CA VAL A 115 -30.10 -6.14 8.77
C VAL A 115 -30.55 -7.59 8.54
N VAL A 116 -31.57 -8.03 9.27
CA VAL A 116 -32.16 -9.36 9.06
C VAL A 116 -32.60 -9.49 7.61
N GLY A 117 -32.17 -10.58 6.96
CA GLY A 117 -32.42 -10.86 5.55
C GLY A 117 -31.38 -10.27 4.59
N SER A 118 -30.36 -9.55 5.08
CA SER A 118 -29.26 -9.09 4.24
C SER A 118 -28.52 -10.28 3.59
N PRO A 119 -28.18 -10.19 2.30
CA PRO A 119 -27.45 -11.25 1.61
C PRO A 119 -26.01 -11.34 2.16
N ILE A 120 -25.56 -12.57 2.38
CA ILE A 120 -24.21 -12.89 2.88
C ILE A 120 -23.53 -13.81 1.87
N GLN A 121 -22.24 -13.56 1.64
CA GLN A 121 -21.37 -14.43 0.86
C GLN A 121 -20.33 -15.09 1.76
N VAL A 122 -20.11 -16.38 1.60
CA VAL A 122 -19.07 -17.10 2.33
C VAL A 122 -17.84 -17.24 1.45
N VAL A 123 -16.70 -16.78 1.94
CA VAL A 123 -15.38 -16.94 1.30
C VAL A 123 -14.44 -17.49 2.36
N ASP A 124 -13.86 -18.66 2.11
CA ASP A 124 -12.90 -19.34 3.01
C ASP A 124 -13.30 -19.31 4.50
N ARG A 125 -14.56 -19.71 4.79
CA ARG A 125 -15.16 -19.78 6.15
C ARG A 125 -15.42 -18.42 6.82
N VAL A 126 -15.29 -17.31 6.09
CA VAL A 126 -15.65 -15.97 6.54
C VAL A 126 -16.96 -15.54 5.86
N GLN A 127 -17.89 -15.00 6.64
CA GLN A 127 -19.15 -14.46 6.14
C GLN A 127 -19.00 -12.96 5.84
N TRP A 128 -19.20 -12.59 4.58
CA TRP A 128 -19.07 -11.24 4.06
C TRP A 128 -20.42 -10.66 3.65
N PHE A 129 -20.67 -9.43 4.09
CA PHE A 129 -21.80 -8.61 3.68
C PHE A 129 -21.31 -7.50 2.76
N ALA A 130 -21.91 -7.34 1.58
CA ALA A 130 -21.57 -6.26 0.65
C ALA A 130 -22.38 -4.99 0.96
N VAL A 131 -21.69 -3.87 1.12
CA VAL A 131 -22.32 -2.55 1.12
C VAL A 131 -22.83 -2.24 -0.28
N ARG A 132 -24.03 -1.69 -0.36
CA ARG A 132 -24.62 -1.30 -1.64
C ARG A 132 -23.96 -0.03 -2.19
N PRO A 133 -23.84 0.12 -3.52
CA PRO A 133 -23.13 1.24 -4.13
C PRO A 133 -23.70 2.62 -3.76
N GLU A 134 -25.01 2.74 -3.54
CA GLU A 134 -25.66 4.02 -3.26
C GLU A 134 -25.40 4.61 -1.85
N GLN A 135 -24.80 3.82 -0.96
CA GLN A 135 -24.44 4.15 0.42
C GLN A 135 -22.92 4.24 0.58
N GLN A 136 -22.18 3.90 -0.48
CA GLN A 136 -20.75 4.08 -0.57
C GLN A 136 -20.43 5.59 -0.63
N SER A 137 -19.32 6.01 -0.02
CA SER A 137 -18.92 7.43 -0.09
C SER A 137 -18.54 7.79 -1.54
N ALA A 138 -18.62 9.07 -1.92
CA ALA A 138 -18.28 9.51 -3.28
C ALA A 138 -16.85 9.13 -3.72
N GLY A 139 -15.93 8.95 -2.76
CA GLY A 139 -14.56 8.46 -3.00
C GLY A 139 -14.45 6.96 -3.30
N ASP A 140 -15.56 6.22 -3.23
CA ASP A 140 -15.62 4.77 -3.49
C ASP A 140 -16.30 4.43 -4.83
N ALA A 141 -16.52 5.41 -5.72
CA ALA A 141 -17.08 5.14 -7.04
C ALA A 141 -16.24 4.09 -7.79
N GLY A 142 -16.88 3.05 -8.32
CA GLY A 142 -16.18 1.95 -8.99
C GLY A 142 -15.48 0.96 -8.03
N ARG A 143 -15.76 1.03 -6.72
CA ARG A 143 -15.20 0.14 -5.70
C ARG A 143 -16.33 -0.61 -5.00
N SER A 144 -16.02 -1.76 -4.41
CA SER A 144 -16.96 -2.55 -3.60
C SER A 144 -16.42 -2.71 -2.19
N THR A 145 -17.24 -2.43 -1.17
CA THR A 145 -16.85 -2.65 0.23
C THR A 145 -17.59 -3.82 0.85
N TRP A 146 -16.84 -4.72 1.47
CA TRP A 146 -17.32 -5.95 2.08
C TRP A 146 -17.00 -5.93 3.56
N TYR A 147 -17.95 -6.32 4.41
CA TYR A 147 -17.78 -6.41 5.85
C TYR A 147 -17.82 -7.86 6.32
N THR A 148 -16.87 -8.27 7.15
CA THR A 148 -16.99 -9.53 7.90
C THR A 148 -18.10 -9.37 8.94
N VAL A 149 -19.06 -10.29 8.97
CA VAL A 149 -20.23 -10.20 9.88
C VAL A 149 -20.31 -11.30 10.93
N ASP A 150 -19.43 -12.29 10.83
CA ASP A 150 -19.32 -13.44 11.73
C ASP A 150 -18.02 -13.39 12.55
N ARG A 151 -17.51 -12.19 12.83
CA ARG A 151 -16.34 -11.93 13.68
C ARG A 151 -16.74 -10.98 14.82
N PRO A 152 -16.09 -11.04 16.00
CA PRO A 152 -16.41 -10.20 17.16
C PRO A 152 -16.12 -8.70 16.94
N VAL A 153 -15.45 -8.36 15.84
CA VAL A 153 -15.20 -7.01 15.34
C VAL A 153 -15.53 -6.97 13.86
N TYR A 154 -16.01 -5.84 13.35
CA TYR A 154 -16.29 -5.68 11.93
C TYR A 154 -15.01 -5.28 11.18
N VAL A 155 -14.66 -6.06 10.16
CA VAL A 155 -13.55 -5.78 9.25
C VAL A 155 -14.13 -5.43 7.89
N ALA A 156 -13.85 -4.22 7.40
CA ALA A 156 -14.18 -3.82 6.04
C ALA A 156 -13.01 -4.07 5.09
N LEU A 157 -13.33 -4.56 3.89
CA LEU A 157 -12.44 -4.71 2.77
C LEU A 157 -13.03 -3.97 1.56
N THR A 158 -12.35 -2.90 1.12
CA THR A 158 -12.72 -2.15 -0.08
C THR A 158 -11.83 -2.57 -1.24
N LEU A 159 -12.46 -3.08 -2.30
CA LEU A 159 -11.83 -3.60 -3.51
C LEU A 159 -12.12 -2.70 -4.72
N PRO A 160 -11.09 -2.28 -5.47
CA PRO A 160 -11.25 -1.73 -6.81
C PRO A 160 -12.02 -2.66 -7.75
N SER A 161 -12.70 -2.09 -8.73
CA SER A 161 -13.24 -2.87 -9.86
C SER A 161 -12.13 -3.67 -10.53
N GLY A 162 -12.41 -4.92 -10.91
CA GLY A 162 -11.43 -5.77 -11.57
C GLY A 162 -10.35 -6.37 -10.65
N SER A 163 -10.44 -6.23 -9.33
CA SER A 163 -9.48 -6.83 -8.38
C SER A 163 -9.41 -8.37 -8.44
N GLY A 164 -10.40 -9.01 -9.06
CA GLY A 164 -10.57 -10.46 -9.00
C GLY A 164 -10.89 -10.97 -7.59
N PRO A 165 -11.00 -12.29 -7.40
CA PRO A 165 -11.35 -12.88 -6.11
C PRO A 165 -10.16 -13.06 -5.16
N THR A 166 -8.93 -13.04 -5.68
CA THR A 166 -7.72 -13.38 -4.92
C THR A 166 -7.54 -12.55 -3.65
N PRO A 167 -7.70 -11.20 -3.65
CA PRO A 167 -7.50 -10.42 -2.43
C PRO A 167 -8.47 -10.79 -1.30
N ILE A 168 -9.76 -11.01 -1.61
CA ILE A 168 -10.76 -11.37 -0.59
C ILE A 168 -10.57 -12.81 -0.09
N GLN A 169 -10.16 -13.75 -0.95
CA GLN A 169 -9.83 -15.13 -0.55
C GLN A 169 -8.66 -15.16 0.44
N GLN A 170 -7.53 -14.55 0.06
CA GLN A 170 -6.33 -14.53 0.91
C GLN A 170 -6.57 -13.79 2.24
N LEU A 171 -7.33 -12.69 2.23
CA LEU A 171 -7.70 -12.02 3.47
C LEU A 171 -8.69 -12.84 4.31
N SER A 172 -9.58 -13.60 3.69
CA SER A 172 -10.51 -14.47 4.41
C SER A 172 -9.75 -15.57 5.16
N GLU A 173 -8.76 -16.20 4.52
CA GLU A 173 -7.88 -17.18 5.18
C GLU A 173 -7.16 -16.58 6.40
N VAL A 174 -6.65 -15.34 6.28
CA VAL A 174 -5.97 -14.63 7.37
C VAL A 174 -6.94 -14.26 8.49
N VAL A 175 -8.14 -13.79 8.16
CA VAL A 175 -9.18 -13.48 9.14
C VAL A 175 -9.60 -14.74 9.90
N ASP A 176 -9.81 -15.86 9.21
CA ASP A 176 -10.23 -17.12 9.83
C ASP A 176 -9.21 -17.66 10.82
N ARG A 177 -7.91 -17.62 10.50
CA ARG A 177 -6.85 -18.08 11.41
C ARG A 177 -6.56 -17.13 12.58
N THR A 178 -6.96 -15.86 12.50
CA THR A 178 -6.59 -14.84 13.51
C THR A 178 -7.73 -14.39 14.39
N ILE A 179 -8.97 -14.43 13.89
CA ILE A 179 -10.14 -13.96 14.60
C ILE A 179 -11.19 -15.08 14.58
N ALA A 180 -11.54 -15.58 15.77
CA ALA A 180 -12.54 -16.63 15.92
C ALA A 180 -13.92 -16.19 15.40
N ALA A 181 -14.63 -17.14 14.78
CA ALA A 181 -15.99 -16.92 14.34
C ALA A 181 -16.97 -16.78 15.53
N VAL A 182 -17.98 -15.94 15.36
CA VAL A 182 -19.09 -15.75 16.31
C VAL A 182 -20.43 -15.72 15.55
N PRO A 183 -21.57 -15.97 16.21
CA PRO A 183 -22.87 -15.78 15.60
C PRO A 183 -23.03 -14.35 15.03
N ILE A 184 -23.63 -14.24 13.84
CA ILE A 184 -23.89 -12.95 13.21
C ILE A 184 -24.89 -12.12 14.02
N ASN A 185 -24.76 -10.79 13.99
CA ASN A 185 -25.62 -9.86 14.73
C ASN A 185 -26.20 -8.75 13.82
N PRO A 186 -27.13 -9.10 12.92
CA PRO A 186 -27.79 -8.12 12.05
C PRO A 186 -28.69 -7.16 12.85
N GLY A 187 -28.90 -5.95 12.31
CA GLY A 187 -29.96 -5.04 12.77
C GLY A 187 -31.37 -5.58 12.45
N PRO A 188 -32.43 -4.99 13.02
CA PRO A 188 -33.80 -5.35 12.66
C PRO A 188 -34.06 -5.13 11.17
N ALA A 189 -34.96 -5.91 10.57
CA ALA A 189 -35.36 -5.72 9.18
C ALA A 189 -35.89 -4.29 8.96
N ALA A 190 -35.57 -3.70 7.81
CA ALA A 190 -36.19 -2.44 7.39
C ALA A 190 -37.69 -2.71 7.19
N GLY A 191 -38.53 -2.08 8.02
CA GLY A 191 -39.99 -2.14 7.92
C GLY A 191 -40.55 -1.33 6.78
#